data_AF-A0A935TYT1-F1
#
_entry.id   AF-A0A935TYT1-F1
#
_cell.length_a   1.000
_cell.length_b   1.000
_cell.length_c   1.000
_cell.angle_alpha   90.00
_cell.angle_beta   90.00
_cell.angle_gamma   90.00
#
_symmetry.space_group_name_H-M   'P 1'
#
loop_
_entity.id
_entity.type
_entity.pdbx_description
1 polymer ?
#
loop_
_entity_poly.entity_id
_entity_poly.type
_entity_poly.pdbx_seq_one_letter_code
_entity_poly.pdbx_strand_id
1 'polypeptide(L)'
;MKLHPREDAAAFRKAAASLPLPVYVAERDPLFAWLAVARGAVVLASTVGLEALRFGVPLGVLPLPGHGHVFEYASRGAAVPLDPQALAAGVAEIFDGAEHREEAAAALVTRHLGQAGAGAGNVATALEELASRGAAR
;
A
#
# COMPACT_ATOMS: atom_id res chain seq x y z
N MET A 1 1.87 8.82 9.98
CA MET A 1 1.19 7.52 10.11
C MET A 1 -0.25 7.67 9.66
N LYS A 2 -0.59 7.08 8.51
CA LYS A 2 -1.96 7.04 8.01
C LYS A 2 -2.61 5.76 8.54
N LEU A 3 -3.76 5.90 9.20
CA LEU A 3 -4.47 4.78 9.80
C LEU A 3 -5.62 4.28 8.89
N HIS A 4 -5.93 2.99 8.99
CA HIS A 4 -7.18 2.43 8.49
C HIS A 4 -8.35 2.89 9.38
N PRO A 5 -9.58 3.11 8.84
CA PRO A 5 -10.73 3.57 9.63
C PRO A 5 -11.16 2.68 10.80
N ARG A 6 -10.61 1.46 10.90
CA ARG A 6 -10.89 0.49 11.98
C ARG A 6 -9.84 0.49 13.09
N GLU A 7 -8.76 1.25 12.92
CA GLU A 7 -7.69 1.33 13.91
C GLU A 7 -7.99 2.39 14.97
N ASP A 8 -7.52 2.15 16.20
CA ASP A 8 -7.71 3.08 17.32
C ASP A 8 -6.73 4.26 17.24
N ALA A 9 -7.17 5.34 16.59
CA ALA A 9 -6.36 6.54 16.45
C ALA A 9 -5.96 7.18 17.80
N ALA A 10 -6.74 7.01 18.87
CA ALA A 10 -6.39 7.55 20.18
C ALA A 10 -5.22 6.78 20.79
N ALA A 11 -5.21 5.45 20.70
CA ALA A 11 -4.09 4.63 21.14
C ALA A 11 -2.81 4.98 20.38
N PHE A 12 -2.90 5.14 19.06
CA PHE A 12 -1.76 5.52 18.22
C PHE A 12 -1.22 6.91 18.55
N ARG A 13 -2.08 7.90 18.78
CA ARG A 13 -1.66 9.24 19.23
C ARG A 13 -0.96 9.21 20.58
N LYS A 14 -1.49 8.43 21.52
CA LYS A 14 -0.90 8.27 22.85
C LYS A 14 0.51 7.67 22.75
N ALA A 15 0.70 6.64 21.94
CA ALA A 15 2.02 6.05 21.69
C ALA A 15 2.96 7.02 20.96
N ALA A 16 2.45 7.75 19.97
CA ALA A 16 3.21 8.76 19.23
C ALA A 16 3.74 9.88 20.13
N ALA A 17 2.96 10.32 21.12
CA ALA A 17 3.31 11.41 22.03
C ALA A 17 4.52 11.11 22.94
N SER A 18 4.90 9.83 23.12
CA SER A 18 6.07 9.45 23.90
C SER A 18 7.36 9.36 23.07
N LEU A 19 7.30 9.62 21.76
CA LEU A 19 8.46 9.53 20.89
C LEU A 19 9.21 10.86 20.84
N PRO A 20 10.55 10.85 20.72
CA PRO A 20 11.36 12.07 20.65
C PRO A 20 11.32 12.75 19.26
N LEU A 21 10.33 12.41 18.44
CA LEU A 21 10.22 12.83 17.04
C LEU A 21 8.78 13.28 16.77
N PRO A 22 8.57 14.27 15.89
CA PRO A 22 7.22 14.66 15.49
C PRO A 22 6.54 13.53 14.72
N VAL A 23 5.40 13.06 15.23
CA VAL A 23 4.59 12.03 14.58
C VAL A 23 3.19 12.55 14.31
N TYR A 24 2.84 12.64 13.03
CA TYR A 24 1.50 13.01 12.57
C TYR A 24 0.64 11.76 12.39
N VAL A 25 -0.51 11.72 13.07
CA VAL A 25 -1.51 10.66 12.94
C VAL A 25 -2.67 11.16 12.07
N ALA A 26 -2.75 10.61 10.85
CA ALA A 26 -3.73 11.00 9.84
C ALA A 26 -4.87 9.99 9.78
N GLU A 27 -6.10 10.43 10.05
CA GLU A 27 -7.28 9.56 10.05
C GLU A 27 -8.09 9.71 8.76
N ARG A 28 -8.45 10.94 8.40
CA ARG A 28 -9.40 11.25 7.32
C ARG A 28 -8.75 11.80 6.06
N ASP A 29 -7.46 12.12 6.12
CA ASP A 29 -6.73 12.67 4.99
C ASP A 29 -6.67 11.67 3.82
N PRO A 30 -6.75 12.13 2.57
CA PRO A 30 -6.60 11.26 1.42
C PRO A 30 -5.23 10.57 1.42
N LEU A 31 -5.20 9.24 1.28
CA LEU A 31 -3.97 8.45 1.24
C LEU A 31 -2.97 8.97 0.19
N PHE A 32 -3.47 9.35 -0.99
CA PHE A 32 -2.62 9.77 -2.12
C PHE A 32 -1.88 11.08 -1.84
N ALA A 33 -2.44 11.98 -1.02
CA ALA A 33 -1.73 13.19 -0.62
C ALA A 33 -0.48 12.85 0.22
N TRP A 34 -0.57 11.82 1.07
CA TRP A 34 0.58 11.33 1.84
C TRP A 34 1.60 10.60 0.96
N LEU A 35 1.15 9.75 0.04
CA LEU A 35 2.04 9.03 -0.86
C LEU A 35 2.81 9.99 -1.79
N ALA A 36 2.17 11.07 -2.26
CA ALA A 36 2.80 12.05 -3.13
C ALA A 36 3.99 12.80 -2.50
N VAL A 37 4.06 12.86 -1.17
CA VAL A 37 5.14 13.54 -0.43
C VAL A 37 6.03 12.57 0.35
N ALA A 38 5.71 11.28 0.35
CA ALA A 38 6.45 10.26 1.09
C ALA A 38 7.77 9.96 0.38
N ARG A 39 8.86 9.87 1.15
CA ARG A 39 10.16 9.39 0.64
C ARG A 39 10.27 7.87 0.70
N GLY A 40 9.42 7.23 1.50
CA GLY A 40 9.36 5.79 1.72
C GLY A 40 8.10 5.45 2.52
N ALA A 41 7.67 4.20 2.46
CA ALA A 41 6.49 3.70 3.14
C ALA A 41 6.78 2.39 3.87
N VAL A 42 6.16 2.22 5.03
CA VAL A 42 6.10 0.94 5.74
C VAL A 42 4.64 0.54 5.88
N VAL A 43 4.31 -0.69 5.52
CA VAL A 43 2.95 -1.22 5.61
C VAL A 43 2.92 -2.52 6.41
N LEU A 44 1.83 -2.74 7.14
CA LEU A 44 1.53 -4.00 7.83
C LEU A 44 0.27 -4.58 7.20
N ALA A 45 0.36 -5.78 6.62
CA ALA A 45 -0.78 -6.54 6.08
C ALA A 45 -1.81 -5.67 5.33
N SER A 46 -1.35 -4.80 4.43
CA SER A 46 -2.18 -3.81 3.76
C SER A 46 -1.97 -3.80 2.25
N THR A 47 -3.07 -3.66 1.52
CA THR A 47 -3.05 -3.48 0.06
C THR A 47 -2.43 -2.14 -0.36
N VAL A 48 -2.36 -1.18 0.56
CA VAL A 48 -1.76 0.17 0.36
C VAL A 48 -0.33 0.11 -0.18
N GLY A 49 0.37 -1.01 0.03
CA GLY A 49 1.68 -1.23 -0.59
C GLY A 49 1.64 -1.09 -2.11
N LEU A 50 0.55 -1.50 -2.77
CA LEU A 50 0.43 -1.41 -4.22
C LEU A 50 0.30 0.05 -4.70
N GLU A 51 -0.47 0.87 -4.00
CA GLU A 51 -0.56 2.30 -4.25
C GLU A 51 0.75 3.01 -3.96
N ALA A 52 1.49 2.62 -2.92
CA ALA A 52 2.84 3.14 -2.66
C ALA A 52 3.79 2.87 -3.84
N LEU A 53 3.83 1.63 -4.33
CA LEU A 53 4.64 1.26 -5.51
C LEU A 53 4.18 2.01 -6.77
N ARG A 54 2.88 2.23 -6.96
CA ARG A 54 2.35 3.01 -8.09
C ARG A 54 2.84 4.46 -8.11
N PHE A 55 3.06 5.02 -6.92
CA PHE A 55 3.61 6.37 -6.72
C PHE A 55 5.15 6.40 -6.72
N GLY A 56 5.82 5.27 -6.97
CA GLY A 56 7.28 5.18 -6.95
C GLY A 56 7.86 5.32 -5.54
N VAL A 57 7.06 5.08 -4.50
CA VAL A 57 7.50 5.19 -3.10
C VAL A 57 8.19 3.87 -2.69
N PRO A 58 9.47 3.89 -2.29
CA PRO A 58 10.15 2.71 -1.77
C PRO A 58 9.40 2.11 -0.58
N LEU A 59 9.25 0.78 -0.58
CA LEU A 59 8.34 0.08 0.32
C LEU A 59 9.07 -0.91 1.22
N GLY A 60 8.77 -0.84 2.52
CA GLY A 60 9.03 -1.89 3.50
C GLY A 60 7.73 -2.55 3.96
N VAL A 61 7.77 -3.85 4.23
CA VAL A 61 6.59 -4.63 4.61
C VAL A 61 6.85 -5.35 5.92
N LEU A 62 6.03 -5.06 6.93
CA LEU A 62 6.03 -5.78 8.19
C LEU A 62 5.25 -7.09 8.07
N PRO A 63 5.75 -8.19 8.67
CA PRO A 63 5.01 -9.44 8.75
C PRO A 63 3.85 -9.30 9.73
N LEU A 64 2.73 -9.94 9.40
CA LEU A 64 1.65 -10.14 10.35
C LEU A 64 2.03 -11.26 11.32
N PRO A 65 1.93 -11.06 12.65
CA PRO A 65 2.24 -12.10 13.63
C PRO A 65 1.50 -13.41 13.34
N GLY A 66 2.24 -14.51 13.31
CA GLY A 66 1.71 -15.85 13.00
C GLY A 66 1.40 -16.13 11.51
N HIS A 67 1.50 -15.13 10.63
CA HIS A 67 1.12 -15.26 9.21
C HIS A 67 2.21 -14.82 8.23
N GLY A 68 3.25 -14.10 8.69
CA GLY A 68 4.34 -13.63 7.85
C GLY A 68 3.92 -12.50 6.90
N HIS A 69 4.57 -12.42 5.74
CA HIS A 69 4.25 -11.42 4.72
C HIS A 69 3.06 -11.86 3.88
N VAL A 70 1.89 -11.27 4.16
CA VAL A 70 0.61 -11.67 3.56
C VAL A 70 0.51 -11.30 2.06
N PHE A 71 1.19 -10.23 1.66
CA PHE A 71 1.20 -9.74 0.28
C PHE A 71 2.53 -10.03 -0.41
N GLU A 72 2.48 -10.20 -1.73
CA GLU A 72 3.62 -10.66 -2.54
C GLU A 72 4.69 -9.58 -2.80
N TYR A 73 4.59 -8.38 -2.21
CA TYR A 73 5.55 -7.29 -2.47
C TYR A 73 7.00 -7.72 -2.21
N ALA A 74 7.26 -8.32 -1.04
CA ALA A 74 8.60 -8.75 -0.66
C ALA A 74 9.04 -10.01 -1.42
N SER A 75 8.16 -11.01 -1.57
CA SER A 75 8.50 -12.26 -2.28
C SER A 75 8.73 -12.07 -3.78
N ARG A 76 8.24 -10.97 -4.36
CA ARG A 76 8.49 -10.56 -5.74
C ARG A 76 9.68 -9.60 -5.90
N GLY A 77 10.35 -9.21 -4.81
CA GLY A 77 11.45 -8.25 -4.84
C GLY A 77 11.04 -6.80 -5.06
N ALA A 78 9.74 -6.48 -4.95
CA ALA A 78 9.23 -5.11 -5.09
C ALA A 78 9.34 -4.29 -3.79
N ALA A 79 9.63 -4.94 -2.64
CA ALA A 79 9.71 -4.29 -1.34
C ALA A 79 10.69 -5.02 -0.40
N VAL A 80 11.14 -4.32 0.63
CA VAL A 80 12.00 -4.87 1.68
C VAL A 80 11.15 -5.59 2.73
N PRO A 81 11.34 -6.90 2.98
CA PRO A 81 10.74 -7.57 4.13
C PRO A 81 11.37 -7.04 5.42
N LEU A 82 10.56 -6.52 6.34
CA LEU A 82 11.05 -5.94 7.58
C LEU A 82 10.95 -6.94 8.72
N ASP A 83 12.02 -7.12 9.48
CA ASP A 83 11.98 -7.81 10.76
C ASP A 83 11.62 -6.80 11.87
N PRO A 84 10.53 -7.01 12.64
CA PRO A 84 10.20 -6.17 13.79
C PRO A 84 11.34 -6.04 14.82
N GLN A 85 12.22 -7.04 14.93
CA GLN A 85 13.37 -7.03 15.85
C GLN A 85 14.57 -6.25 15.30
N ALA A 86 14.62 -6.00 13.98
CA ALA A 86 15.70 -5.29 13.31
C ALA A 86 15.19 -4.11 12.47
N LEU A 87 14.11 -3.47 12.93
CA LEU A 87 13.34 -2.51 12.14
C LEU A 87 14.19 -1.32 11.63
N ALA A 88 15.11 -0.81 12.45
CA ALA A 88 15.95 0.34 12.06
C ALA A 88 16.84 0.01 10.85
N ALA A 89 17.45 -1.18 10.82
CA ALA A 89 18.27 -1.63 9.71
C ALA A 89 17.42 -1.86 8.46
N GLY A 90 16.28 -2.54 8.61
CA GLY A 90 15.35 -2.76 7.49
C GLY A 90 14.81 -1.45 6.91
N VAL A 91 14.53 -0.44 7.74
CA VAL A 91 14.10 0.89 7.26
C VAL A 91 15.21 1.59 6.47
N ALA A 92 16.47 1.45 6.85
CA ALA A 92 17.58 1.98 6.05
C ALA A 92 17.65 1.31 4.66
N GLU A 93 17.47 -0.01 4.61
CA GLU A 93 17.46 -0.79 3.37
C GLU A 93 16.32 -0.41 2.41
N ILE A 94 15.19 0.10 2.92
CA ILE A 94 14.09 0.62 2.06
C ILE A 94 14.62 1.69 1.09
N PHE A 95 15.54 2.53 1.55
CA PHE A 95 16.11 3.62 0.75
C PHE A 95 17.37 3.19 0.00
N ASP A 96 18.13 2.26 0.56
CA ASP A 96 19.35 1.77 -0.08
C ASP A 96 19.02 0.88 -1.29
N GLY A 97 19.61 1.21 -2.44
CA GLY A 97 19.39 0.49 -3.69
C GLY A 97 17.92 0.39 -4.12
N ALA A 98 17.10 1.39 -3.80
CA ALA A 98 15.68 1.41 -4.17
C ALA A 98 15.45 1.26 -5.69
N GLU A 99 16.38 1.80 -6.48
CA GLU A 99 16.43 1.67 -7.93
C GLU A 99 16.47 0.21 -8.40
N HIS A 100 17.08 -0.70 -7.64
CA HIS A 100 17.15 -2.12 -7.99
C HIS A 100 15.79 -2.83 -7.87
N ARG A 101 14.81 -2.22 -7.19
CA ARG A 101 13.46 -2.76 -6.99
C ARG A 101 12.43 -2.16 -7.95
N GLU A 102 12.80 -1.14 -8.72
CA GLU A 102 11.86 -0.40 -9.58
C GLU A 102 11.20 -1.29 -10.63
N GLU A 103 11.95 -2.19 -11.27
CA GLU A 103 11.41 -3.09 -12.29
C GLU A 103 10.38 -4.06 -11.68
N ALA A 104 10.71 -4.67 -10.54
CA ALA A 104 9.80 -5.57 -9.83
C ALA A 104 8.54 -4.83 -9.34
N ALA A 105 8.70 -3.61 -8.84
CA ALA A 105 7.60 -2.74 -8.45
C ALA A 105 6.67 -2.42 -9.65
N ALA A 106 7.24 -2.00 -10.78
CA ALA A 106 6.50 -1.69 -12.00
C ALA A 106 5.76 -2.90 -12.55
N ALA A 107 6.39 -4.08 -12.54
CA ALA A 107 5.76 -5.33 -12.96
C ALA A 107 4.55 -5.68 -12.07
N LEU A 108 4.70 -5.52 -10.75
CA LEU A 108 3.64 -5.81 -9.81
C LEU A 108 2.47 -4.82 -9.90
N VAL A 109 2.77 -3.53 -10.09
CA VAL A 109 1.78 -2.49 -10.36
C VAL A 109 1.04 -2.78 -11.65
N THR A 110 1.74 -3.13 -12.72
CA THR A 110 1.11 -3.46 -14.02
C THR A 110 0.19 -4.67 -13.89
N ARG A 111 0.63 -5.72 -13.18
CA ARG A 111 -0.15 -6.93 -12.94
C ARG A 111 -1.49 -6.64 -12.24
N HIS A 112 -1.49 -5.81 -11.21
CA HIS A 112 -2.67 -5.61 -10.36
C HIS A 112 -3.48 -4.36 -10.70
N LEU A 113 -2.84 -3.31 -11.20
CA LEU A 113 -3.45 -2.02 -11.54
C LEU A 113 -3.43 -1.70 -13.04
N GLY A 114 -2.92 -2.58 -13.91
CA GLY A 114 -2.85 -2.34 -15.35
C GLY A 114 -4.21 -2.12 -16.03
N GLN A 115 -5.30 -2.53 -15.37
CA GLN A 115 -6.68 -2.25 -15.80
C GLN A 115 -7.42 -1.28 -14.87
N ALA A 116 -6.72 -0.63 -13.92
CA ALA A 116 -7.33 0.35 -13.03
C ALA A 116 -7.94 1.49 -13.87
N GLY A 117 -9.22 1.77 -13.65
CA GLY A 117 -10.00 2.76 -14.41
C GLY A 117 -10.89 2.17 -15.51
N ALA A 118 -10.62 0.96 -16.01
CA ALA A 118 -11.50 0.28 -16.98
C ALA A 118 -12.68 -0.44 -16.31
N GLY A 119 -12.55 -0.80 -15.02
CA GLY A 119 -13.53 -1.62 -14.30
C GLY A 119 -14.94 -1.02 -14.28
N ALA A 120 -15.07 0.28 -14.00
CA ALA A 120 -16.38 0.94 -13.97
C ALA A 120 -17.04 0.97 -15.37
N GLY A 121 -16.26 1.25 -16.42
CA GLY A 121 -16.74 1.22 -17.81
C GLY A 121 -17.16 -0.19 -18.24
N ASN A 122 -16.35 -1.20 -17.95
CA ASN A 122 -16.65 -2.59 -18.26
C ASN A 122 -17.94 -3.08 -17.58
N VAL A 123 -18.17 -2.66 -16.33
CA VAL A 123 -19.41 -2.97 -15.59
C VAL A 123 -20.60 -2.25 -16.22
N ALA A 124 -20.47 -0.96 -16.55
CA ALA A 124 -21.53 -0.19 -17.20
C ALA A 124 -21.95 -0.83 -18.54
N THR A 125 -20.98 -1.14 -19.41
CA THR A 125 -21.23 -1.84 -20.69
C THR A 125 -21.94 -3.17 -20.47
N ALA A 126 -21.49 -3.98 -19.50
CA ALA A 126 -22.12 -5.27 -19.21
C ALA A 126 -23.59 -5.13 -18.75
N LEU A 127 -23.91 -4.08 -17.98
CA LEU A 127 -25.28 -3.80 -17.53
C LEU A 127 -26.17 -3.37 -18.71
N GLU A 128 -25.67 -2.56 -19.64
CA GLU A 128 -26.39 -2.15 -20.86
C GLU A 128 -26.69 -3.34 -21.78
N GLU A 129 -25.72 -4.24 -21.94
CA GLU A 129 -25.91 -5.49 -22.70
C GLU A 129 -26.94 -6.42 -22.05
N LEU A 130 -26.97 -6.50 -20.72
CA LEU A 130 -27.97 -7.29 -19.99
C LEU A 130 -29.38 -6.69 -20.13
N ALA A 131 -29.51 -5.37 -20.02
CA ALA A 131 -30.79 -4.67 -20.15
C ALA A 131 -31.38 -4.84 -21.56
N SER A 132 -30.55 -4.73 -22.60
CA SER A 132 -30.99 -4.93 -23.99
C SER A 132 -31.43 -6.36 -24.30
N ARG A 133 -30.79 -7.37 -23.70
CA ARG A 133 -31.21 -8.79 -23.81
C ARG A 133 -32.48 -9.10 -23.02
N GLY A 134 -32.69 -8.43 -21.89
CA GLY A 134 -33.89 -8.56 -21.06
C GLY A 134 -35.13 -7.92 -21.68
N ALA A 135 -34.98 -6.82 -22.41
CA ALA A 135 -36.07 -6.12 -23.11
C ALA A 135 -36.52 -6.80 -24.42
N ALA A 136 -35.79 -7.80 -24.90
CA ALA A 136 -36.10 -8.58 -26.10
C ALA A 136 -36.88 -9.88 -25.82
N ARG A 137 -37.34 -10.08 -24.58
CA ARG A 137 -38.22 -11.17 -24.14
C ARG A 137 -39.58 -10.62 -23.75
#